data_AF-A0A7K9FCC1-F1
#
_entry.id   AF-A0A7K9FCC1-F1
#
_cell.length_a   1.000
_cell.length_b   1.000
_cell.length_c   1.000
_cell.angle_alpha   90.00
_cell.angle_beta   90.00
_cell.angle_gamma   90.00
#
_symmetry.space_group_name_H-M   'P 1'
#
loop_
_entity.id
_entity.type
_entity.pdbx_description
1 polymer ?
#
loop_
_entity_poly.entity_id
_entity_poly.type
_entity_poly.pdbx_seq_one_letter_code
_entity_poly.pdbx_strand_id
1 'polypeptide(L)'
;YLQLTQQHREFYQDKSGMMQIVPYFVLPVKEKERYPHPLDLPPLSAKTHWRLLRVSPTNPRTYQTFPSGKRVTSRERAIRDSFFECRA
;
A
#
# COMPACT_ATOMS: atom_id res chain seq x y z
N TYR A 1 14.25 -16.10 -19.34
CA TYR A 1 15.05 -16.82 -18.33
C TYR A 1 14.25 -17.14 -17.08
N LEU A 2 13.67 -16.15 -16.37
CA LEU A 2 13.00 -16.37 -15.07
C LEU A 2 11.73 -17.26 -15.09
N GLN A 3 10.93 -17.22 -16.16
CA GLN A 3 9.70 -18.02 -16.25
C GLN A 3 9.99 -19.52 -16.37
N LEU A 4 10.98 -19.89 -17.19
CA LEU A 4 11.35 -21.30 -17.42
C LEU A 4 11.93 -21.94 -16.15
N THR A 5 12.73 -21.19 -15.38
CA THR A 5 13.24 -21.63 -14.07
C THR A 5 12.12 -21.82 -13.04
N GLN A 6 11.05 -21.01 -13.08
CA GLN A 6 9.88 -21.18 -12.22
C GLN A 6 9.07 -22.43 -12.63
N GLN A 7 8.94 -22.70 -13.93
CA GLN A 7 8.28 -23.91 -14.43
C GLN A 7 9.02 -25.20 -14.03
N HIS A 8 10.35 -25.23 -14.17
CA HIS A 8 11.14 -26.38 -13.71
C HIS A 8 11.03 -26.60 -12.20
N ARG A 9 10.99 -25.52 -11.41
CA ARG A 9 10.79 -25.61 -9.97
C ARG A 9 9.46 -26.29 -9.63
N GLU A 10 8.37 -25.88 -10.27
CA GLU A 10 7.04 -26.48 -10.06
C GLU A 10 6.98 -27.94 -10.53
N PHE A 11 7.77 -28.30 -11.54
CA PHE A 11 7.91 -29.68 -11.99
C PHE A 11 8.58 -30.59 -10.96
N TYR A 12 9.65 -30.11 -10.30
CA TYR A 12 10.39 -30.86 -9.28
C TYR A 12 9.80 -30.78 -7.87
N GLN A 13 8.74 -29.98 -7.67
CA GLN A 13 8.02 -29.99 -6.41
C GLN A 13 7.32 -31.33 -6.21
N ASP A 14 7.45 -31.91 -5.02
CA ASP A 14 6.75 -33.14 -4.68
C ASP A 14 5.24 -32.91 -4.73
N LYS A 15 4.54 -33.68 -5.58
CA LYS A 15 3.08 -33.65 -5.71
C LYS A 15 2.41 -34.66 -4.78
N SER A 16 3.18 -35.59 -4.25
CA SER A 16 2.72 -36.76 -3.49
C SER A 16 2.49 -36.42 -2.02
N GLY A 17 3.15 -35.36 -1.50
CA GLY A 17 3.07 -34.93 -0.11
C GLY A 17 3.69 -35.92 0.89
N MET A 18 4.31 -37.00 0.38
CA MET A 18 4.88 -38.10 1.15
C MET A 18 6.41 -38.01 1.24
N MET A 19 7.03 -37.05 0.54
CA MET A 19 8.47 -36.97 0.43
C MET A 19 9.05 -36.22 1.63
N GLN A 20 9.87 -36.92 2.43
CA GLN A 20 10.63 -36.29 3.50
C GLN A 20 11.60 -35.28 2.89
N ILE A 21 11.52 -34.03 3.34
CA ILE A 21 12.39 -32.95 2.87
C ILE A 21 13.80 -33.24 3.37
N VAL A 22 14.67 -33.66 2.46
CA VAL A 22 16.07 -33.93 2.75
C VAL A 22 16.83 -32.59 2.75
N PRO A 23 17.63 -32.26 3.77
CA PRO A 23 18.16 -30.92 4.01
C PRO A 23 19.09 -30.38 2.91
N TYR A 24 19.67 -31.26 2.08
CA TYR A 24 20.55 -30.88 0.98
C TYR A 24 19.84 -30.83 -0.39
N PHE A 25 18.56 -31.21 -0.47
CA PHE A 25 17.74 -31.15 -1.68
C PHE A 25 16.58 -30.15 -1.53
N VAL A 26 16.91 -28.93 -1.10
CA VAL A 26 15.93 -27.85 -0.96
C VAL A 26 15.99 -26.95 -2.19
N LEU A 27 14.85 -26.83 -2.88
CA LEU A 27 14.73 -25.89 -3.99
C LEU A 27 14.88 -24.45 -3.47
N PRO A 28 15.70 -23.58 -4.09
CA PRO A 28 15.86 -22.19 -3.69
C PRO A 28 14.51 -21.48 -3.60
N VAL A 29 14.31 -20.48 -2.75
CA VAL A 29 13.02 -19.77 -2.56
C VAL A 29 12.59 -19.04 -3.85
N LYS A 30 11.28 -18.81 -4.10
CA LYS A 30 10.86 -18.08 -5.33
C LYS A 30 11.42 -16.66 -5.27
N GLU A 31 11.87 -16.11 -6.40
CA GLU A 31 12.43 -14.75 -6.41
C GLU A 31 11.46 -13.70 -5.88
N LYS A 32 10.16 -13.81 -6.18
CA LYS A 32 9.12 -12.93 -5.64
C LYS A 32 9.01 -12.99 -4.11
N GLU A 33 9.28 -14.14 -3.52
CA GLU A 33 9.29 -14.33 -2.06
C GLU A 33 10.58 -13.77 -1.45
N ARG A 34 11.70 -13.89 -2.15
CA ARG A 34 13.01 -13.37 -1.70
C ARG A 34 13.14 -11.85 -1.87
N TYR A 35 12.57 -11.33 -2.95
CA TYR A 35 12.57 -9.93 -3.35
C TYR A 35 11.15 -9.56 -3.81
N PRO A 36 10.25 -9.22 -2.86
CA PRO A 36 8.92 -8.76 -3.22
C PRO A 36 9.04 -7.52 -4.10
N HIS A 37 8.16 -7.42 -5.09
CA HIS A 37 8.13 -6.26 -5.96
C HIS A 37 7.80 -5.02 -5.10
N PRO A 38 8.48 -3.87 -5.28
CA PRO A 38 8.27 -2.69 -4.44
C PRO A 38 6.82 -2.16 -4.43
N LEU A 39 6.02 -2.51 -5.45
CA LEU A 39 4.60 -2.16 -5.53
C LEU A 39 3.67 -3.22 -4.93
N ASP A 40 4.18 -4.41 -4.57
CA ASP A 40 3.44 -5.42 -3.82
C ASP A 40 3.41 -5.01 -2.34
N LEU A 41 2.64 -3.96 -2.05
CA LEU A 41 2.42 -3.49 -0.70
C LEU A 41 1.49 -4.46 0.04
N PRO A 42 1.77 -4.80 1.31
CA PRO A 42 0.84 -5.58 2.11
C PRO A 42 -0.50 -4.84 2.27
N PRO A 43 -1.61 -5.56 2.52
CA PRO A 43 -2.90 -4.95 2.76
C PRO A 43 -2.80 -3.90 3.87
N LEU A 44 -3.26 -2.68 3.59
CA LEU A 44 -3.27 -1.62 4.59
C LEU A 44 -4.27 -1.97 5.70
N SER A 45 -3.87 -1.77 6.96
CA SER A 45 -4.80 -1.79 8.08
C SER A 45 -5.95 -0.80 7.85
N ALA A 46 -7.15 -1.11 8.33
CA ALA A 46 -8.28 -0.20 8.28
C ALA A 46 -7.91 1.19 8.83
N LYS A 47 -7.16 1.25 9.94
CA LYS A 47 -6.72 2.52 10.56
C LYS A 47 -5.82 3.34 9.64
N THR A 48 -4.86 2.71 8.96
CA THR A 48 -3.94 3.40 8.05
C THR A 48 -4.68 3.84 6.79
N HIS A 49 -5.55 2.99 6.24
CA HIS A 49 -6.40 3.35 5.11
C HIS A 49 -7.29 4.56 5.42
N TRP A 50 -7.99 4.57 6.57
CA TRP A 50 -8.79 5.70 7.04
C TRP A 50 -7.99 6.99 7.22
N ARG A 51 -6.73 6.88 7.68
CA ARG A 51 -5.85 8.04 7.82
C ARG A 51 -5.44 8.58 6.45
N LEU A 52 -4.99 7.71 5.54
CA LEU A 52 -4.55 8.07 4.19
C LEU A 52 -5.65 8.77 3.39
N LEU A 53 -6.87 8.23 3.43
CA LEU A 53 -8.01 8.86 2.79
C LEU A 53 -8.27 10.28 3.30
N ARG A 54 -8.08 10.56 4.60
CA ARG A 54 -8.31 11.90 5.18
C ARG A 54 -7.21 12.92 4.90
N VAL A 55 -5.99 12.46 4.65
CA VAL A 55 -4.85 13.34 4.33
C VAL A 55 -4.62 13.48 2.83
N SER A 56 -5.28 12.65 2.01
CA SER A 56 -5.16 12.72 0.56
C SER A 56 -5.50 14.13 0.05
N PRO A 57 -4.70 14.70 -0.87
CA PRO A 57 -5.00 16.00 -1.49
C PRO A 57 -6.30 15.96 -2.30
N THR A 58 -6.72 14.78 -2.76
CA THR A 58 -8.00 14.57 -3.44
C THR A 58 -9.20 14.53 -2.51
N ASN A 59 -9.01 14.49 -1.19
CA ASN A 59 -10.12 14.51 -0.25
C ASN A 59 -10.67 15.94 -0.14
N PRO A 60 -11.91 16.21 -0.61
CA PRO A 60 -12.55 17.49 -0.37
C PRO A 60 -12.87 17.57 1.12
N ARG A 61 -11.97 18.15 1.91
CA ARG A 61 -12.22 18.43 3.34
C ARG A 61 -13.45 19.31 3.44
N THR A 62 -14.60 18.71 3.73
CA THR A 62 -15.91 19.37 3.77
C THR A 62 -15.96 20.50 4.79
N TYR A 63 -15.17 20.40 5.86
CA TYR A 63 -15.06 21.42 6.90
C TYR A 63 -13.63 21.58 7.44
N GLN A 64 -13.30 22.74 8.00
CA GLN A 64 -12.14 22.97 8.88
C GLN A 64 -12.64 23.20 10.30
N THR A 65 -11.98 22.64 11.30
CA THR A 65 -12.26 22.98 12.71
C THR A 65 -11.11 23.82 13.23
N PHE A 66 -11.40 25.02 13.75
CA PHE A 66 -10.42 25.88 14.40
C PHE A 66 -10.13 25.40 15.83
N PRO A 67 -8.99 25.79 16.44
CA PRO A 67 -8.71 25.52 17.86
C PRO A 67 -9.82 26.03 18.80
N SER A 68 -10.56 27.06 18.38
CA SER A 68 -11.74 27.58 19.08
C SER A 68 -12.99 26.69 18.98
N GLY A 69 -12.92 25.54 18.30
CA GLY A 69 -14.04 24.62 18.07
C GLY A 69 -14.98 25.05 16.95
N LYS A 70 -14.83 26.25 16.38
CA LYS A 70 -15.66 26.72 15.25
C LYS A 70 -15.38 25.89 13.99
N ARG A 71 -16.44 25.45 13.33
CA ARG A 71 -16.37 24.72 12.05
C ARG A 71 -16.65 25.68 10.92
N VAL A 72 -15.81 25.64 9.90
CA VAL A 72 -15.91 26.48 8.70
C VAL A 72 -16.09 25.59 7.49
N THR A 73 -17.04 25.97 6.63
CA THR A 73 -17.40 25.24 5.42
C THR A 73 -16.27 25.28 4.38
N SER A 74 -16.31 24.39 3.40
CA SER A 74 -15.38 24.41 2.26
C SER A 74 -15.42 25.75 1.50
N ARG A 75 -16.60 26.37 1.35
CA ARG A 75 -16.77 27.67 0.67
C ARG A 75 -16.09 28.81 1.41
N GLU A 76 -16.35 28.94 2.71
CA GLU A 76 -15.71 29.98 3.54
C GLU A 76 -14.19 29.79 3.62
N ARG A 77 -13.73 28.53 3.66
CA ARG A 77 -12.30 28.22 3.57
C ARG A 77 -11.71 28.73 2.25
N ALA A 78 -12.33 28.43 1.11
CA ALA A 78 -11.84 28.85 -0.19
C ALA A 78 -11.75 30.38 -0.32
N ILE A 79 -12.77 31.11 0.19
CA ILE A 79 -12.77 32.58 0.22
C ILE A 79 -11.61 33.12 1.06
N ARG A 80 -11.34 32.50 2.22
CA ARG A 80 -10.20 32.88 3.07
C ARG A 80 -8.88 32.60 2.36
N ASP A 81 -8.73 31.42 1.76
CA ASP A 81 -7.48 31.00 1.13
C ASP A 81 -7.16 31.92 -0.07
N SER A 82 -8.16 32.29 -0.88
CA SER A 82 -7.98 33.25 -1.98
C SER A 82 -7.54 34.63 -1.51
N PHE A 83 -8.01 35.08 -0.34
CA PHE A 83 -7.57 36.35 0.25
C PHE A 83 -6.08 36.36 0.59
N PHE A 84 -5.54 35.23 1.05
CA PHE A 84 -4.11 35.10 1.37
C PHE A 84 -3.25 34.90 0.12
N GLU A 85 -3.75 34.18 -0.89
CA GLU A 85 -3.05 34.00 -2.18
C GLU A 85 -2.83 35.33 -2.90
N CYS A 86 -3.80 36.26 -2.88
CA CYS A 86 -3.65 37.57 -3.51
C CYS A 86 -2.72 38.55 -2.76
N ARG A 87 -2.19 38.17 -1.60
CA ARG A 87 -1.31 39.00 -0.76
C ARG A 87 0.11 38.45 -0.60
N ALA A 88 0.40 37.27 -1.16
CA ALA A 88 1.73 36.66 -1.21
C ALA A 88 2.47 37.12 -2.46
#